data_AF-A0A091C539-F1
#
_entry.id   AF-A0A091C539-F1
#
_cell.length_a   1.000
_cell.length_b   1.000
_cell.length_c   1.000
_cell.angle_alpha   90.00
_cell.angle_beta   90.00
_cell.angle_gamma   90.00
#
_symmetry.space_group_name_H-M   'P 1'
#
loop_
_entity.id
_entity.type
_entity.pdbx_description
1 polymer ?
#
loop_
_entity_poly.entity_id
_entity_poly.type
_entity_poly.pdbx_seq_one_letter_code
_entity_poly.pdbx_strand_id
1 'polypeptide(L)'
;MQNLSERCLTVIQKRPQNSHKGTFGRTVLIGGNAQFGGAIMMSAEACVNAGSGLTTVITDPNNHQALHARIPEVMTVDWNDNKRCDSVLASADVILIGPGLGEDEKSQELLTYTFQKQAENQLLVIDGSAITLFAKNDENLPHPTQTIFTPHQMEWQRLSGIKIADQTEEINQAVQEKLEATIVLKSHHTEIYSTQGSFLESIR
;
A
#
# COMPACT_ATOMS: atom_id res chain seq x y z
N MET A 1 20.47 9.17 9.00
CA MET A 1 19.22 9.53 8.33
C MET A 1 19.25 10.93 7.69
N GLN A 2 18.65 11.13 6.52
CA GLN A 2 18.48 12.45 5.88
C GLN A 2 17.13 13.09 6.23
N ASN A 3 17.10 14.37 6.61
CA ASN A 3 15.83 15.04 6.88
C ASN A 3 15.10 15.40 5.58
N LEU A 4 13.83 15.01 5.48
CA LEU A 4 12.93 15.52 4.45
C LEU A 4 12.69 17.01 4.70
N SER A 5 12.76 17.79 3.64
CA SER A 5 12.45 19.22 3.59
C SER A 5 11.47 19.47 2.45
N GLU A 6 10.91 20.68 2.32
CA GLU A 6 10.01 21.03 1.21
C GLU A 6 10.58 20.73 -0.18
N ARG A 7 11.92 20.60 -0.30
CA ARG A 7 12.57 20.14 -1.52
C ARG A 7 12.08 18.77 -1.98
N CYS A 8 11.61 17.89 -1.10
CA CYS A 8 11.04 16.60 -1.52
C CYS A 8 9.79 16.78 -2.40
N LEU A 9 9.07 17.91 -2.27
CA LEU A 9 7.90 18.23 -3.09
C LEU A 9 8.25 18.48 -4.55
N THR A 10 9.54 18.58 -4.91
CA THR A 10 9.95 18.59 -6.32
C THR A 10 9.60 17.29 -7.04
N VAL A 11 9.19 16.22 -6.36
CA VAL A 11 8.61 15.03 -7.02
C VAL A 11 7.30 15.36 -7.76
N ILE A 12 6.60 16.43 -7.36
CA ILE A 12 5.36 16.89 -8.00
C ILE A 12 5.72 17.68 -9.26
N GLN A 13 5.68 17.01 -10.40
CA GLN A 13 5.98 17.59 -11.71
C GLN A 13 4.73 18.16 -12.40
N LYS A 14 4.91 19.17 -13.25
CA LYS A 14 3.81 19.70 -14.08
C LYS A 14 3.33 18.64 -15.07
N ARG A 15 2.01 18.49 -15.20
CA ARG A 15 1.40 17.57 -16.16
C ARG A 15 1.71 18.01 -17.61
N PRO A 16 2.13 17.10 -18.50
CA PRO A 16 2.29 17.41 -19.92
C PRO A 16 0.96 17.85 -20.55
N GLN A 17 1.01 18.80 -21.49
CA GLN A 17 -0.18 19.28 -22.19
C GLN A 17 -0.88 18.16 -22.98
N ASN A 18 -0.10 17.29 -23.63
CA ASN A 18 -0.60 16.12 -24.35
C ASN A 18 -0.62 14.90 -23.43
N SER A 19 -1.56 14.85 -22.50
CA SER A 19 -1.74 13.72 -21.57
C SER A 19 -3.18 13.22 -21.56
N HIS A 20 -3.37 11.98 -21.13
CA HIS A 20 -4.68 11.37 -20.93
C HIS A 20 -4.71 10.60 -19.61
N LYS A 21 -5.87 10.12 -19.18
CA LYS A 21 -6.02 9.38 -17.90
C LYS A 21 -5.02 8.24 -17.71
N GLY A 22 -4.74 7.46 -18.76
CA GLY A 22 -3.71 6.40 -18.70
C GLY A 22 -2.27 6.88 -18.52
N THR A 23 -1.97 8.17 -18.74
CA THR A 23 -0.63 8.74 -18.53
C THR A 23 -0.30 8.84 -17.03
N PHE A 24 -1.32 8.90 -16.17
CA PHE A 24 -1.17 9.08 -14.72
C PHE A 24 -1.38 7.78 -13.94
N GLY A 25 -1.20 6.65 -14.62
CA GLY A 25 -1.23 5.32 -14.05
C GLY A 25 -2.62 4.80 -13.68
N ARG A 26 -2.63 3.54 -13.30
CA ARG A 26 -3.79 2.74 -12.88
C ARG A 26 -3.50 2.20 -11.49
N THR A 27 -4.27 2.64 -10.50
CA THR A 27 -4.11 2.22 -9.11
C THR A 27 -5.23 1.27 -8.72
N VAL A 28 -4.87 0.11 -8.15
CA VAL A 28 -5.80 -0.85 -7.57
C VAL A 28 -5.65 -0.82 -6.05
N LEU A 29 -6.74 -0.66 -5.32
CA LEU A 29 -6.78 -0.65 -3.85
C LEU A 29 -7.58 -1.86 -3.37
N ILE A 30 -7.03 -2.64 -2.45
CA ILE A 30 -7.60 -3.90 -1.97
C ILE A 30 -7.79 -3.82 -0.46
N GLY A 31 -9.03 -3.94 0.00
CA GLY A 31 -9.35 -3.86 1.42
C GLY A 31 -10.82 -3.55 1.67
N GLY A 32 -11.13 -3.15 2.90
CA GLY A 32 -12.48 -2.90 3.34
C GLY A 32 -13.32 -4.17 3.36
N ASN A 33 -13.29 -4.91 4.46
CA ASN A 33 -14.30 -5.92 4.74
C ASN A 33 -15.62 -5.26 5.16
N ALA A 34 -16.63 -6.07 5.47
CA ALA A 34 -17.94 -5.58 5.90
C ALA A 34 -17.91 -4.68 7.15
N GLN A 35 -16.92 -4.84 8.04
CA GLN A 35 -16.80 -4.06 9.27
C GLN A 35 -15.99 -2.76 9.06
N PHE A 36 -14.97 -2.79 8.20
CA PHE A 36 -13.97 -1.73 8.08
C PHE A 36 -13.94 -1.08 6.69
N GLY A 37 -15.04 -1.12 5.94
CA GLY A 37 -15.18 -0.49 4.62
C GLY A 37 -14.79 0.99 4.57
N GLY A 38 -14.99 1.74 5.67
CA GLY A 38 -14.58 3.14 5.75
C GLY A 38 -13.07 3.38 5.53
N ALA A 39 -12.21 2.42 5.89
CA ALA A 39 -10.77 2.55 5.71
C ALA A 39 -10.38 2.57 4.22
N ILE A 40 -10.89 1.63 3.42
CA ILE A 40 -10.60 1.59 1.98
C ILE A 40 -11.22 2.78 1.25
N MET A 41 -12.35 3.30 1.74
CA MET A 41 -12.97 4.53 1.22
C MET A 41 -12.05 5.75 1.38
N MET A 42 -11.45 5.93 2.57
CA MET A 42 -10.50 7.03 2.79
C MET A 42 -9.26 6.90 1.91
N SER A 43 -8.72 5.68 1.75
CA SER A 43 -7.60 5.44 0.85
C SER A 43 -7.95 5.72 -0.62
N ALA A 44 -9.16 5.37 -1.05
CA ALA A 44 -9.64 5.66 -2.39
C ALA A 44 -9.79 7.17 -2.65
N GLU A 45 -10.33 7.91 -1.68
CA GLU A 45 -10.47 9.37 -1.78
C GLU A 45 -9.11 10.05 -1.85
N ALA A 46 -8.16 9.61 -1.02
CA ALA A 46 -6.79 10.10 -1.06
C ALA A 46 -6.12 9.81 -2.42
N CYS A 47 -6.31 8.61 -2.97
CA CYS A 47 -5.75 8.20 -4.26
C CYS A 47 -6.28 9.05 -5.43
N VAL A 48 -7.59 9.29 -5.48
CA VAL A 48 -8.22 10.14 -6.50
C VAL A 48 -7.71 11.57 -6.38
N ASN A 49 -7.70 12.15 -5.18
CA ASN A 49 -7.25 13.52 -4.95
C ASN A 49 -5.74 13.71 -5.18
N ALA A 50 -4.92 12.67 -4.95
CA ALA A 50 -3.50 12.67 -5.29
C ALA A 50 -3.24 12.70 -6.81
N GLY A 51 -4.29 12.48 -7.62
CA GLY A 51 -4.23 12.63 -9.07
C GLY A 51 -3.93 11.34 -9.83
N SER A 52 -4.24 10.17 -9.24
CA SER A 52 -4.23 8.90 -9.97
C SER A 52 -5.11 8.99 -11.22
N GLY A 53 -4.63 8.42 -12.33
CA GLY A 53 -5.33 8.49 -13.60
C GLY A 53 -6.62 7.67 -13.63
N LEU A 54 -6.57 6.48 -13.03
CA LEU A 54 -7.68 5.55 -12.89
C LEU A 54 -7.55 4.81 -11.56
N THR A 55 -8.61 4.83 -10.75
CA THR A 55 -8.64 4.15 -9.45
C THR A 55 -9.70 3.05 -9.45
N THR A 56 -9.29 1.84 -9.11
CA THR A 56 -10.18 0.69 -8.91
C THR A 56 -10.07 0.22 -7.46
N VAL A 57 -11.18 -0.05 -6.80
CA VAL A 57 -11.23 -0.63 -5.46
C VAL A 57 -11.78 -2.06 -5.53
N ILE A 58 -10.99 -3.02 -5.09
CA ILE A 58 -11.39 -4.40 -4.82
C ILE A 58 -11.79 -4.48 -3.34
N THR A 59 -13.08 -4.70 -3.06
CA THR A 59 -13.61 -4.64 -1.70
C THR A 59 -14.82 -5.55 -1.53
N ASP A 60 -15.30 -5.69 -0.29
CA ASP A 60 -16.58 -6.34 -0.01
C ASP A 60 -17.73 -5.60 -0.75
N PRO A 61 -18.62 -6.33 -1.44
CA PRO A 61 -19.69 -5.70 -2.23
C PRO A 61 -20.65 -4.81 -1.40
N ASN A 62 -20.72 -5.01 -0.08
CA ASN A 62 -21.49 -4.13 0.82
C ASN A 62 -20.96 -2.68 0.82
N ASN A 63 -19.70 -2.45 0.45
CA ASN A 63 -19.08 -1.13 0.44
C ASN A 63 -19.32 -0.36 -0.87
N HIS A 64 -19.78 -1.02 -1.94
CA HIS A 64 -19.86 -0.41 -3.28
C HIS A 64 -20.77 0.81 -3.34
N GLN A 65 -21.96 0.72 -2.73
CA GLN A 65 -22.91 1.83 -2.75
C GLN A 65 -22.36 3.06 -2.00
N ALA A 66 -21.74 2.84 -0.85
CA ALA A 66 -21.16 3.91 -0.05
C ALA A 66 -19.94 4.55 -0.76
N LEU A 67 -19.10 3.73 -1.40
CA LEU A 67 -17.99 4.20 -2.23
C LEU A 67 -18.49 5.12 -3.35
N HIS A 68 -19.42 4.66 -4.18
CA HIS A 68 -19.92 5.47 -5.30
C HIS A 68 -20.67 6.73 -4.85
N ALA A 69 -21.32 6.70 -3.68
CA ALA A 69 -21.98 7.88 -3.11
C ALA A 69 -20.98 8.97 -2.69
N ARG A 70 -19.77 8.59 -2.26
CA ARG A 70 -18.74 9.52 -1.77
C ARG A 70 -17.72 9.89 -2.86
N ILE A 71 -17.32 8.92 -3.68
CA ILE A 71 -16.20 9.00 -4.63
C ILE A 71 -16.63 8.35 -5.96
N PRO A 72 -17.51 9.00 -6.74
CA PRO A 72 -18.08 8.42 -7.96
C PRO A 72 -17.05 8.17 -9.07
N GLU A 73 -15.83 8.69 -8.96
CA GLU A 73 -14.72 8.46 -9.88
C GLU A 73 -14.14 7.04 -9.79
N VAL A 74 -14.33 6.36 -8.66
CA VAL A 74 -13.78 5.05 -8.38
C VAL A 74 -14.59 3.95 -9.08
N MET A 75 -13.88 3.02 -9.71
CA MET A 75 -14.46 1.75 -10.17
C MET A 75 -14.44 0.74 -9.03
N THR A 76 -15.50 -0.01 -8.81
CA THR A 76 -15.55 -1.06 -7.78
C THR A 76 -15.55 -2.46 -8.36
N VAL A 77 -14.81 -3.37 -7.74
CA VAL A 77 -14.78 -4.80 -8.05
C VAL A 77 -15.12 -5.57 -6.78
N ASP A 78 -16.08 -6.49 -6.88
CA ASP A 78 -16.35 -7.46 -5.83
C ASP A 78 -15.13 -8.36 -5.68
N TRP A 79 -14.56 -8.41 -4.49
CA TRP A 79 -13.40 -9.24 -4.16
C TRP A 79 -13.62 -10.76 -4.30
N ASN A 80 -14.84 -11.21 -4.62
CA ASN A 80 -15.18 -12.58 -4.98
C ASN A 80 -15.24 -12.82 -6.51
N ASP A 81 -15.20 -11.78 -7.34
CA ASP A 81 -15.16 -11.91 -8.80
C ASP A 81 -13.71 -12.00 -9.28
N ASN A 82 -13.13 -13.20 -9.13
CA ASN A 82 -11.74 -13.46 -9.50
C ASN A 82 -11.40 -13.07 -10.95
N LYS A 83 -12.36 -13.19 -11.88
CA LYS A 83 -12.12 -12.81 -13.28
C LYS A 83 -11.93 -11.30 -13.44
N ARG A 84 -12.73 -10.51 -12.72
CA ARG A 84 -12.57 -9.05 -12.70
C ARG A 84 -11.32 -8.65 -11.92
N CYS A 85 -11.06 -9.27 -10.78
CA CYS A 85 -9.84 -9.06 -9.99
C CYS A 85 -8.59 -9.30 -10.86
N ASP A 86 -8.51 -10.44 -11.55
CA ASP A 86 -7.44 -10.77 -12.49
C ASP A 86 -7.25 -9.67 -13.54
N SER A 87 -8.35 -9.22 -14.17
CA SER A 87 -8.30 -8.22 -15.22
C SER A 87 -7.80 -6.86 -14.73
N VAL A 88 -8.19 -6.43 -13.53
CA VAL A 88 -7.79 -5.11 -13.02
C VAL A 88 -6.37 -5.15 -12.47
N LEU A 89 -5.99 -6.23 -11.77
CA LEU A 89 -4.64 -6.45 -11.26
C LEU A 89 -3.62 -6.54 -12.38
N ALA A 90 -3.91 -7.28 -13.47
CA ALA A 90 -3.00 -7.38 -14.62
C ALA A 90 -2.74 -6.02 -15.31
N SER A 91 -3.61 -5.04 -15.11
CA SER A 91 -3.50 -3.70 -15.70
C SER A 91 -3.04 -2.62 -14.71
N ALA A 92 -2.73 -2.98 -13.46
CA ALA A 92 -2.33 -2.02 -12.44
C ALA A 92 -0.88 -1.57 -12.65
N ASP A 93 -0.59 -0.32 -12.34
CA ASP A 93 0.78 0.18 -12.16
C ASP A 93 1.16 0.19 -10.67
N VAL A 94 0.16 0.44 -9.80
CA VAL A 94 0.30 0.47 -8.35
C VAL A 94 -0.83 -0.32 -7.70
N ILE A 95 -0.48 -1.17 -6.73
CA ILE A 95 -1.41 -1.95 -5.92
C ILE A 95 -1.24 -1.54 -4.47
N LEU A 96 -2.32 -1.24 -3.77
CA LEU A 96 -2.36 -1.10 -2.31
C LEU A 96 -3.20 -2.25 -1.76
N ILE A 97 -2.71 -2.95 -0.74
CA ILE A 97 -3.49 -3.94 0.02
C ILE A 97 -3.40 -3.67 1.51
N GLY A 98 -4.55 -3.77 2.20
CA GLY A 98 -4.59 -3.77 3.66
C GLY A 98 -5.57 -2.83 4.35
N PRO A 99 -5.89 -1.62 3.84
CA PRO A 99 -6.79 -0.70 4.55
C PRO A 99 -8.15 -1.33 4.84
N GLY A 100 -8.42 -1.62 6.10
CA GLY A 100 -9.65 -2.28 6.55
C GLY A 100 -9.83 -3.71 6.02
N LEU A 101 -8.76 -4.38 5.61
CA LEU A 101 -8.82 -5.75 5.09
C LEU A 101 -9.31 -6.73 6.16
N GLY A 102 -8.77 -6.62 7.38
CA GLY A 102 -8.98 -7.59 8.46
C GLY A 102 -7.87 -8.64 8.51
N GLU A 103 -8.04 -9.65 9.35
CA GLU A 103 -7.09 -10.74 9.55
C GLU A 103 -7.77 -12.13 9.46
N ASP A 104 -8.92 -12.20 8.78
CA ASP A 104 -9.66 -13.45 8.58
C ASP A 104 -9.11 -14.25 7.38
N GLU A 105 -9.71 -15.43 7.15
CA GLU A 105 -9.31 -16.32 6.05
C GLU A 105 -9.44 -15.64 4.68
N LYS A 106 -10.48 -14.82 4.47
CA LYS A 106 -10.66 -14.08 3.21
C LYS A 106 -9.56 -13.04 3.02
N SER A 107 -9.16 -12.37 4.09
CA SER A 107 -8.06 -11.41 4.09
C SER A 107 -6.74 -12.07 3.70
N GLN A 108 -6.47 -13.26 4.25
CA GLN A 108 -5.30 -14.07 3.91
C GLN A 108 -5.35 -14.55 2.45
N GLU A 109 -6.51 -15.05 1.98
CA GLU A 109 -6.71 -15.43 0.57
C GLU A 109 -6.38 -14.28 -0.36
N LEU A 110 -6.89 -13.08 -0.06
CA LEU A 110 -6.64 -11.88 -0.87
C LEU A 110 -5.18 -11.45 -0.87
N LEU A 111 -4.47 -11.58 0.25
CA LEU A 111 -3.04 -11.30 0.33
C LEU A 111 -2.23 -12.24 -0.57
N THR A 112 -2.41 -13.55 -0.37
CA THR A 112 -1.74 -14.57 -1.18
C THR A 112 -2.10 -14.45 -2.66
N TYR A 113 -3.36 -14.17 -2.98
CA TYR A 113 -3.82 -13.94 -4.34
C TYR A 113 -3.15 -12.69 -4.95
N THR A 114 -2.99 -11.62 -4.18
CA THR A 114 -2.29 -10.40 -4.64
C THR A 114 -0.83 -10.70 -4.99
N PHE A 115 -0.12 -11.47 -4.15
CA PHE A 115 1.27 -11.86 -4.44
C PHE A 115 1.39 -12.74 -5.69
N GLN A 116 0.44 -13.65 -5.91
CA GLN A 116 0.43 -14.48 -7.12
C GLN A 116 0.20 -13.68 -8.41
N LYS A 117 -0.44 -12.51 -8.30
CA LYS A 117 -0.84 -11.68 -9.45
C LYS A 117 0.06 -10.47 -9.67
N GLN A 118 0.86 -10.09 -8.69
CA GLN A 118 1.82 -9.00 -8.83
C GLN A 118 2.85 -9.34 -9.92
N ALA A 119 3.03 -8.43 -10.87
CA ALA A 119 4.12 -8.47 -11.83
C ALA A 119 5.29 -7.57 -11.40
N GLU A 120 6.49 -7.85 -11.91
CA GLU A 120 7.73 -7.15 -11.55
C GLU A 120 7.71 -5.63 -11.85
N ASN A 121 6.88 -5.19 -12.78
CA ASN A 121 6.74 -3.77 -13.11
C ASN A 121 5.69 -3.03 -12.25
N GLN A 122 5.09 -3.70 -11.28
CA GLN A 122 4.02 -3.17 -10.44
C GLN A 122 4.52 -2.87 -9.04
N LEU A 123 4.27 -1.64 -8.56
CA LEU A 123 4.54 -1.27 -7.18
C LEU A 123 3.45 -1.84 -6.26
N LEU A 124 3.85 -2.53 -5.21
CA LEU A 124 2.95 -3.07 -4.19
C LEU A 124 3.16 -2.35 -2.86
N VAL A 125 2.09 -1.76 -2.33
CA VAL A 125 2.05 -1.18 -0.99
C VAL A 125 1.27 -2.12 -0.07
N ILE A 126 1.89 -2.55 1.01
CA ILE A 126 1.28 -3.40 2.04
C ILE A 126 1.11 -2.55 3.31
N ASP A 127 -0.14 -2.36 3.72
CA ASP A 127 -0.52 -1.51 4.87
C ASP A 127 -1.34 -2.29 5.90
N GLY A 128 -1.38 -1.79 7.12
CA GLY A 128 -2.32 -2.23 8.15
C GLY A 128 -2.27 -3.74 8.43
N SER A 129 -3.47 -4.34 8.47
CA SER A 129 -3.61 -5.77 8.79
C SER A 129 -2.95 -6.70 7.78
N ALA A 130 -2.72 -6.27 6.53
CA ALA A 130 -1.97 -7.06 5.55
C ALA A 130 -0.50 -7.25 5.96
N ILE A 131 0.11 -6.29 6.67
CA ILE A 131 1.44 -6.44 7.26
C ILE A 131 1.42 -7.52 8.33
N THR A 132 0.38 -7.52 9.17
CA THR A 132 0.23 -8.52 10.24
C THR A 132 0.00 -9.92 9.67
N LEU A 133 -0.78 -10.04 8.60
CA LEU A 133 -0.99 -11.32 7.89
C LEU A 133 0.30 -11.83 7.25
N PHE A 134 1.03 -10.96 6.55
CA PHE A 134 2.33 -11.30 5.96
C PHE A 134 3.30 -11.84 7.02
N ALA A 135 3.43 -11.12 8.15
CA ALA A 135 4.33 -11.50 9.23
C ALA A 135 3.96 -12.83 9.93
N LYS A 136 2.68 -13.19 9.97
CA LYS A 136 2.22 -14.43 10.62
C LYS A 136 2.43 -15.67 9.77
N ASN A 137 2.36 -15.54 8.45
CA ASN A 137 2.34 -16.68 7.53
C ASN A 137 3.68 -16.94 6.83
N ASP A 138 4.71 -16.14 7.14
CA ASP A 138 6.07 -16.27 6.59
C ASP A 138 6.05 -16.34 5.05
N GLU A 139 5.21 -15.50 4.43
CA GLU A 139 5.10 -15.43 2.98
C GLU A 139 6.34 -14.79 2.36
N ASN A 140 6.76 -15.31 1.21
CA ASN A 140 7.86 -14.69 0.44
C ASN A 140 7.31 -13.57 -0.43
N LEU A 141 8.01 -12.43 -0.44
CA LEU A 141 7.73 -11.36 -1.39
C LEU A 141 8.11 -11.81 -2.81
N PRO A 142 7.22 -11.70 -3.80
CA PRO A 142 7.55 -12.05 -5.18
C PRO A 142 8.55 -11.05 -5.78
N HIS A 143 8.38 -9.76 -5.47
CA HIS A 143 9.23 -8.66 -5.95
C HIS A 143 9.57 -7.70 -4.80
N PRO A 144 10.56 -8.05 -3.94
CA PRO A 144 10.90 -7.26 -2.75
C PRO A 144 11.22 -5.80 -3.06
N THR A 145 12.01 -5.53 -4.10
CA THR A 145 12.42 -4.18 -4.51
C THR A 145 11.27 -3.30 -5.06
N GLN A 146 10.12 -3.91 -5.37
CA GLN A 146 8.90 -3.24 -5.80
C GLN A 146 7.84 -3.20 -4.69
N THR A 147 8.22 -3.54 -3.46
CA THR A 147 7.33 -3.59 -2.31
C THR A 147 7.62 -2.47 -1.33
N ILE A 148 6.56 -1.86 -0.81
CA ILE A 148 6.59 -0.83 0.22
C ILE A 148 5.72 -1.31 1.38
N PHE A 149 6.29 -1.45 2.56
CA PHE A 149 5.54 -1.62 3.80
C PHE A 149 5.31 -0.28 4.47
N THR A 150 4.15 -0.10 5.09
CA THR A 150 3.81 1.14 5.82
C THR A 150 3.50 0.89 7.30
N PRO A 151 4.36 0.17 8.06
CA PRO A 151 4.04 -0.26 9.41
C PRO A 151 4.05 0.90 10.41
N HIS A 152 3.15 0.88 11.39
CA HIS A 152 3.44 1.53 12.68
C HIS A 152 4.37 0.64 13.54
N GLN A 153 4.91 1.16 14.65
CA GLN A 153 5.88 0.44 15.50
C GLN A 153 5.49 -1.00 15.90
N MET A 154 4.22 -1.22 16.28
CA MET A 154 3.71 -2.57 16.60
C MET A 154 3.62 -3.53 15.40
N GLU A 155 3.28 -3.03 14.20
CA GLU A 155 3.31 -3.83 12.96
C GLU A 155 4.76 -4.12 12.56
N TRP A 156 5.64 -3.15 12.72
CA TRP A 156 7.06 -3.33 12.47
C TRP A 156 7.67 -4.37 13.42
N GLN A 157 7.29 -4.39 14.69
CA GLN A 157 7.72 -5.44 15.62
C GLN A 157 7.30 -6.84 15.14
N ARG A 158 6.09 -6.98 14.58
CA ARG A 158 5.65 -8.27 14.01
C ARG A 158 6.44 -8.64 12.77
N LEU A 159 6.64 -7.68 11.87
CA LEU A 159 7.34 -7.89 10.60
C LEU A 159 8.84 -8.14 10.77
N SER A 160 9.50 -7.37 11.64
CA SER A 160 10.95 -7.39 11.82
C SER A 160 11.43 -8.31 12.94
N GLY A 161 10.54 -8.69 13.86
CA GLY A 161 10.90 -9.36 15.12
C GLY A 161 11.58 -8.45 16.15
N ILE A 162 11.76 -7.15 15.85
CA ILE A 162 12.43 -6.19 16.75
C ILE A 162 11.43 -5.62 17.74
N LYS A 163 11.68 -5.80 19.04
CA LYS A 163 10.87 -5.18 20.09
C LYS A 163 10.89 -3.67 19.97
N ILE A 164 9.78 -2.99 20.26
CA ILE A 164 9.69 -1.52 20.12
C ILE A 164 10.83 -0.77 20.82
N ALA A 165 11.23 -1.22 22.02
CA ALA A 165 12.32 -0.59 22.77
C ALA A 165 13.69 -0.66 22.07
N ASP A 166 13.85 -1.60 21.13
CA ASP A 166 15.10 -1.90 20.41
C ASP A 166 15.04 -1.45 18.94
N GLN A 167 13.99 -0.73 18.51
CA GLN A 167 13.82 -0.24 17.13
C GLN A 167 14.70 1.01 16.85
N THR A 168 16.03 0.84 16.90
CA THR A 168 16.98 1.92 16.55
C THR A 168 17.17 2.03 15.03
N GLU A 169 17.69 3.17 14.56
CA GLU A 169 17.99 3.38 13.12
C GLU A 169 18.86 2.25 12.56
N GLU A 170 19.93 1.86 13.25
CA GLU A 170 20.85 0.82 12.75
C GLU A 170 20.17 -0.55 12.65
N ILE A 171 19.38 -0.92 13.65
CA ILE A 171 18.71 -2.23 13.69
C ILE A 171 17.59 -2.29 12.65
N ASN A 172 16.81 -1.20 12.52
CA ASN A 172 15.75 -1.09 11.52
C ASN A 172 16.32 -1.17 10.10
N GLN A 173 17.40 -0.43 9.82
CA GLN A 173 18.09 -0.46 8.53
C GLN A 173 18.61 -1.87 8.21
N ALA A 174 19.23 -2.55 9.17
CA ALA A 174 19.76 -3.90 8.96
C ALA A 174 18.67 -4.95 8.66
N VAL A 175 17.45 -4.78 9.20
CA VAL A 175 16.31 -5.64 8.84
C VAL A 175 15.72 -5.25 7.49
N GLN A 176 15.61 -3.94 7.20
CA GLN A 176 15.17 -3.46 5.90
C GLN A 176 16.07 -4.00 4.78
N GLU A 177 17.39 -4.00 4.94
CA GLU A 177 18.35 -4.52 3.95
C GLU A 177 18.13 -6.01 3.66
N LYS A 178 17.71 -6.81 4.65
CA LYS A 178 17.37 -8.22 4.44
C LYS A 178 16.04 -8.41 3.72
N LEU A 179 15.08 -7.52 3.96
CA LEU A 179 13.78 -7.54 3.29
C LEU A 179 13.86 -6.97 1.87
N GLU A 180 14.84 -6.12 1.58
CA GLU A 180 15.03 -5.34 0.33
C GLU A 180 13.89 -4.37 -0.03
N ALA A 181 12.71 -4.54 0.58
CA ALA A 181 11.54 -3.69 0.47
C ALA A 181 11.76 -2.33 1.13
N THR A 182 11.02 -1.31 0.67
CA THR A 182 10.98 0.00 1.32
C THR A 182 10.09 -0.07 2.56
N ILE A 183 10.54 0.51 3.67
CA ILE A 183 9.79 0.56 4.93
C ILE A 183 9.48 2.01 5.28
N VAL A 184 8.20 2.37 5.34
CA VAL A 184 7.72 3.65 5.85
C VAL A 184 7.23 3.44 7.28
N LEU A 185 8.16 3.56 8.24
CA LEU A 185 7.92 3.31 9.66
C LEU A 185 7.21 4.52 10.30
N LYS A 186 5.89 4.39 10.46
CA LYS A 186 5.01 5.43 11.00
C LYS A 186 5.26 5.63 12.50
N SER A 187 5.59 6.87 12.88
CA SER A 187 5.76 7.29 14.27
C SER A 187 5.36 8.79 14.42
N HIS A 188 5.72 9.47 15.50
CA HIS A 188 5.56 10.93 15.56
C HIS A 188 6.36 11.65 14.45
N HIS A 189 7.54 11.10 14.13
CA HIS A 189 8.33 11.48 12.96
C HIS A 189 8.51 10.23 12.12
N THR A 190 7.86 10.15 10.96
CA THR A 190 7.95 8.98 10.09
C THR A 190 9.38 8.79 9.59
N GLU A 191 9.87 7.56 9.65
CA GLU A 191 11.18 7.18 9.11
C GLU A 191 10.97 6.33 7.86
N ILE A 192 11.77 6.56 6.82
CA ILE A 192 11.73 5.80 5.58
C ILE A 192 13.08 5.10 5.41
N TYR A 193 13.06 3.78 5.35
CA TYR A 193 14.23 2.95 5.10
C TYR A 193 14.12 2.34 3.71
N SER A 194 15.14 2.51 2.87
CA SER A 194 15.15 2.02 1.50
C SER A 194 16.58 1.70 1.04
N THR A 195 16.70 1.01 -0.09
CA THR A 195 17.99 0.77 -0.76
C THR A 195 18.67 2.05 -1.27
N GLN A 196 17.94 3.17 -1.36
CA GLN A 196 18.46 4.47 -1.76
C GLN A 196 18.92 5.33 -0.56
N GLY A 197 18.67 4.87 0.67
CA GLY A 197 19.02 5.56 1.91
C GLY A 197 17.87 5.62 2.92
N SER A 198 18.18 6.20 4.08
CA SER A 198 17.24 6.44 5.18
C SER A 198 16.83 7.91 5.29
N PHE A 199 15.54 8.18 5.51
CA PHE A 199 14.96 9.52 5.57
C PHE A 199 14.07 9.73 6.80
N LEU A 200 14.03 10.96 7.33
CA LEU A 200 13.20 11.35 8.48
C LEU A 200 12.23 12.46 8.09
N GLU A 201 10.95 12.30 8.39
CA GLU A 201 9.92 13.33 8.25
C GLU A 201 10.09 14.41 9.33
N SER A 202 10.64 15.55 8.93
CA SER A 202 10.90 16.69 9.82
C SER A 202 10.02 17.92 9.56
N ILE A 203 9.13 17.85 8.56
CA ILE A 203 8.26 18.94 8.10
C ILE A 203 6.97 18.92 8.93
N ARG A 204 6.55 20.07 9.47
CA ARG A 204 5.29 20.25 10.19
C ARG A 204 4.38 21.22 9.45
#